data_AF-A0AAD4BTY8-F1
#
_entry.id   AF-A0AAD4BTY8-F1
#
_cell.length_a   1.000
_cell.length_b   1.000
_cell.length_c   1.000
_cell.angle_alpha   90.00
_cell.angle_beta   90.00
_cell.angle_gamma   90.00
#
_symmetry.space_group_name_H-M   'P 1'
#
loop_
_entity.id
_entity.type
_entity.pdbx_description
1 polymer ?
#
loop_
_entity_poly.entity_id
_entity_poly.type
_entity_poly.pdbx_seq_one_letter_code
_entity_poly.pdbx_strand_id
1 'polypeptide(L)'
;PLDPPISSTLKSDRGLEHDVTGRLLCPVEYNWDDPDVRKNIRERHPEFLVTEDSWPRFLYDTQHVFNPDNIEKGLFRSTFLLKTFKLIFTAPTSAIEVSTGEHPVTRNSYRERCLRSSANKSTRSHVASLIGMRTVKPRAIAYAAVQLRFALSNLTFWRIFDSDFDAHSFYHNIVDYFEAPPGPAAKVKVNELLLWWDRKVFGRQREIPREPERVAASSVARLAAQRAVAEVPAPHISTGQSSGQP
;
A
#
# COMPACT_ATOMS: atom_id res chain seq x y z
N PRO A 1 -17.29 -16.20 15.12
CA PRO A 1 -17.12 -17.30 14.15
C PRO A 1 -17.75 -16.88 12.81
N LEU A 2 -17.21 -17.32 11.66
CA LEU A 2 -17.86 -17.09 10.37
C LEU A 2 -19.11 -17.97 10.29
N ASP A 3 -20.23 -17.39 9.89
CA ASP A 3 -21.50 -18.09 9.72
C ASP A 3 -22.14 -17.69 8.37
N PRO A 4 -22.33 -18.63 7.43
CA PRO A 4 -21.80 -20.00 7.46
C PRO A 4 -20.26 -20.03 7.41
N PRO A 5 -19.61 -21.16 7.73
CA PRO A 5 -18.16 -21.28 7.55
C PRO A 5 -17.77 -21.13 6.07
N ILE A 6 -16.75 -20.33 5.80
CA ILE A 6 -16.21 -20.20 4.44
C ILE A 6 -15.34 -21.42 4.12
N SER A 7 -15.73 -22.18 3.08
CA SER A 7 -14.93 -23.28 2.58
C SER A 7 -13.56 -22.80 2.05
N SER A 8 -12.52 -23.56 2.37
CA SER A 8 -11.16 -23.30 1.88
C SER A 8 -11.01 -23.65 0.40
N THR A 9 -11.85 -24.55 -0.12
CA THR A 9 -11.76 -25.09 -1.49
C THR A 9 -12.92 -24.65 -2.38
N LEU A 10 -14.13 -24.48 -1.81
CA LEU A 10 -15.31 -24.04 -2.55
C LEU A 10 -15.46 -22.52 -2.43
N LYS A 11 -15.72 -21.88 -3.57
CA LYS A 11 -16.01 -20.45 -3.64
C LYS A 11 -17.50 -20.12 -3.59
N SER A 12 -18.38 -21.12 -3.68
CA SER A 12 -19.84 -20.95 -3.56
C SER A 12 -20.23 -20.22 -2.27
N ASP A 13 -19.46 -20.41 -1.20
CA ASP A 13 -19.77 -19.91 0.14
C ASP A 13 -19.15 -18.52 0.38
N ARG A 14 -19.00 -17.70 -0.67
CA ARG A 14 -18.39 -16.36 -0.67
C ARG A 14 -19.22 -15.39 -1.51
N GLY A 15 -18.68 -14.21 -1.78
CA GLY A 15 -19.34 -13.19 -2.58
C GLY A 15 -20.39 -12.41 -1.78
N LEU A 16 -21.36 -11.84 -2.50
CA LEU A 16 -22.43 -11.00 -1.94
C LEU A 16 -23.49 -11.82 -1.18
N GLU A 17 -23.59 -13.13 -1.45
CA GLU A 17 -24.50 -14.02 -0.73
C GLU A 17 -24.06 -14.28 0.71
N HIS A 18 -22.76 -14.25 0.98
CA HIS A 18 -22.23 -14.49 2.32
C HIS A 18 -22.00 -13.15 3.06
N ASP A 19 -22.55 -12.99 4.27
CA ASP A 19 -22.55 -11.71 5.01
C ASP A 19 -21.15 -11.10 5.21
N VAL A 20 -20.15 -11.90 5.58
CA VAL A 20 -18.79 -11.38 5.82
C VAL A 20 -18.07 -10.94 4.55
N THR A 21 -18.05 -11.76 3.49
CA THR A 21 -17.42 -11.37 2.22
C THR A 21 -18.24 -10.29 1.50
N GLY A 22 -19.56 -10.35 1.60
CA GLY A 22 -20.48 -9.36 1.07
C GLY A 22 -20.24 -7.99 1.72
N ARG A 23 -20.11 -7.92 3.05
CA ARG A 23 -19.74 -6.67 3.74
C ARG A 23 -18.42 -6.08 3.24
N LEU A 24 -17.44 -6.93 2.93
CA LEU A 24 -16.14 -6.50 2.42
C LEU A 24 -16.21 -6.02 0.96
N LEU A 25 -17.02 -6.66 0.13
CA LEU A 25 -17.25 -6.31 -1.27
C LEU A 25 -18.20 -5.11 -1.45
N CYS A 26 -19.07 -4.87 -0.47
CA CYS A 26 -20.04 -3.79 -0.46
C CYS A 26 -19.34 -2.43 -0.66
N PRO A 27 -19.85 -1.57 -1.57
CA PRO A 27 -19.52 -0.17 -1.64
C PRO A 27 -19.57 0.49 -0.27
N VAL A 28 -18.63 1.39 0.00
CA VAL A 28 -18.47 2.01 1.32
C VAL A 28 -19.66 2.91 1.70
N GLU A 29 -20.33 3.49 0.69
CA GLU A 29 -21.52 4.32 0.78
C GLU A 29 -22.79 3.54 1.13
N TYR A 30 -22.81 2.23 0.90
CA TYR A 30 -23.94 1.37 1.26
C TYR A 30 -23.78 0.81 2.67
N ASN A 31 -24.85 0.90 3.45
CA ASN A 31 -24.90 0.35 4.79
C ASN A 31 -25.23 -1.16 4.74
N TRP A 32 -24.21 -2.01 4.70
CA TRP A 32 -24.41 -3.46 4.71
C TRP A 32 -25.15 -3.98 5.94
N ASP A 33 -25.17 -3.25 7.07
CA ASP A 33 -25.87 -3.72 8.26
C ASP A 33 -27.40 -3.57 8.14
N ASP A 34 -27.86 -2.74 7.20
CA ASP A 34 -29.27 -2.62 6.81
C ASP A 34 -29.71 -3.86 5.98
N PRO A 35 -30.68 -4.66 6.47
CA PRO A 35 -31.19 -5.82 5.76
C PRO A 35 -31.77 -5.50 4.37
N ASP A 36 -32.40 -4.35 4.18
CA ASP A 36 -33.02 -3.98 2.91
C ASP A 36 -31.94 -3.65 1.87
N VAL A 37 -30.88 -2.97 2.30
CA VAL A 37 -29.68 -2.73 1.46
C VAL A 37 -29.03 -4.06 1.05
N ARG A 38 -28.82 -4.99 1.99
CA ARG A 38 -28.27 -6.33 1.65
C ARG A 38 -29.15 -7.07 0.66
N LYS A 39 -30.46 -7.06 0.88
CA LYS A 39 -31.43 -7.71 0.01
C LYS A 39 -31.38 -7.12 -1.39
N ASN A 40 -31.43 -5.79 -1.51
CA ASN A 40 -31.40 -5.10 -2.80
C ASN A 40 -30.09 -5.34 -3.55
N ILE A 41 -28.94 -5.40 -2.86
CA ILE A 41 -27.66 -5.75 -3.47
C ILE A 41 -27.70 -7.18 -4.03
N ARG A 42 -28.20 -8.16 -3.26
CA ARG A 42 -28.29 -9.58 -3.68
C ARG A 42 -29.26 -9.78 -4.83
N GLU A 43 -30.37 -9.06 -4.83
CA GLU A 43 -31.38 -9.07 -5.90
C GLU A 43 -30.97 -8.26 -7.13
N ARG A 44 -29.79 -7.59 -7.09
CA ARG A 44 -29.28 -6.73 -8.17
C ARG A 44 -30.26 -5.60 -8.53
N HIS A 45 -30.81 -4.93 -7.51
CA HIS A 45 -31.66 -3.77 -7.71
C HIS A 45 -30.87 -2.65 -8.41
N PRO A 46 -31.43 -1.95 -9.43
CA PRO A 46 -30.70 -0.95 -10.22
C PRO A 46 -30.07 0.19 -9.40
N GLU A 47 -30.65 0.54 -8.26
CA GLU A 47 -30.15 1.58 -7.35
C GLU A 47 -29.10 1.09 -6.34
N PHE A 48 -28.83 -0.22 -6.29
CA PHE A 48 -27.93 -0.86 -5.33
C PHE A 48 -26.87 -1.75 -6.01
N LEU A 49 -26.54 -1.44 -7.26
CA LEU A 49 -25.52 -2.17 -8.00
C LEU A 49 -24.14 -2.00 -7.34
N VAL A 50 -23.36 -3.08 -7.36
CA VAL A 50 -21.98 -3.11 -6.89
C VAL A 50 -21.05 -3.12 -8.10
N THR A 51 -20.65 -1.93 -8.56
CA THR A 51 -19.80 -1.73 -9.75
C THR A 51 -18.40 -1.26 -9.37
N GLU A 52 -17.53 -1.14 -10.35
CA GLU A 52 -16.16 -0.62 -10.22
C GLU A 52 -16.08 0.89 -9.96
N ASP A 53 -17.20 1.60 -10.14
CA ASP A 53 -17.30 3.05 -9.93
C ASP A 53 -17.32 3.43 -8.44
N SER A 54 -17.59 2.45 -7.58
CA SER A 54 -17.64 2.60 -6.13
C SER A 54 -16.52 1.84 -5.44
N TRP A 55 -15.97 2.43 -4.37
CA TRP A 55 -14.88 1.81 -3.62
C TRP A 55 -15.41 0.72 -2.66
N PRO A 56 -15.00 -0.55 -2.82
CA PRO A 56 -15.42 -1.60 -1.91
C PRO A 56 -14.77 -1.42 -0.54
N ARG A 57 -15.50 -1.79 0.51
CA ARG A 57 -15.08 -1.63 1.91
C ARG A 57 -13.73 -2.27 2.22
N PHE A 58 -13.36 -3.36 1.54
CA PHE A 58 -12.06 -4.00 1.76
C PHE A 58 -10.85 -3.14 1.39
N LEU A 59 -11.02 -2.00 0.70
CA LEU A 59 -9.92 -1.05 0.45
C LEU A 59 -9.64 -0.14 1.65
N TYR A 60 -10.61 0.02 2.55
CA TYR A 60 -10.53 0.93 3.69
C TYR A 60 -9.92 0.29 4.92
N ASP A 61 -9.39 1.12 5.82
CA ASP A 61 -9.00 0.68 7.16
C ASP A 61 -10.19 -0.01 7.88
N THR A 62 -9.91 -1.04 8.68
CA THR A 62 -10.93 -1.84 9.37
C THR A 62 -11.79 -1.03 10.35
N GLN A 63 -11.28 0.10 10.85
CA GLN A 63 -12.00 1.01 11.76
C GLN A 63 -12.66 2.17 11.02
N HIS A 64 -12.67 2.14 9.69
CA HIS A 64 -13.24 3.21 8.89
C HIS A 64 -14.77 3.27 9.02
N VAL A 65 -15.27 4.45 9.37
CA VAL A 65 -16.67 4.83 9.28
C VAL A 65 -16.82 5.77 8.07
N PHE A 66 -17.76 5.45 7.19
CA PHE A 66 -17.99 6.23 5.98
C PHE A 66 -18.34 7.67 6.34
N ASN A 67 -17.66 8.62 5.68
CA ASN A 67 -17.92 10.04 5.79
C ASN A 67 -18.07 10.62 4.39
N PRO A 68 -19.27 11.07 3.97
CA PRO A 68 -19.47 11.64 2.63
C PRO A 68 -18.64 12.90 2.38
N ASP A 69 -18.31 13.67 3.43
CA ASP A 69 -17.48 14.87 3.31
C ASP A 69 -15.98 14.56 3.14
N ASN A 70 -15.57 13.33 3.45
CA ASN A 70 -14.17 12.89 3.37
C ASN A 70 -14.05 11.40 3.07
N ILE A 71 -14.44 11.04 1.84
CA ILE A 71 -14.41 9.66 1.34
C ILE A 71 -12.98 9.11 1.31
N GLU A 72 -11.96 9.93 1.07
CA GLU A 72 -10.56 9.49 0.97
C GLU A 72 -9.99 8.96 2.31
N LYS A 73 -10.61 9.31 3.46
CA LYS A 73 -10.08 8.99 4.78
C LYS A 73 -9.97 7.47 4.99
N GLY A 74 -8.74 6.95 4.97
CA GLY A 74 -8.49 5.52 5.23
C GLY A 74 -8.59 4.64 3.99
N LEU A 75 -8.89 5.21 2.82
CA LEU A 75 -8.85 4.51 1.54
C LEU A 75 -7.42 3.98 1.28
N PHE A 76 -7.33 2.77 0.73
CA PHE A 76 -6.11 1.99 0.50
C PHE A 76 -5.24 1.73 1.75
N ARG A 77 -5.78 1.87 2.96
CA ARG A 77 -5.09 1.53 4.22
C ARG A 77 -5.60 0.23 4.87
N SER A 78 -6.36 -0.56 4.11
CA SER A 78 -6.89 -1.85 4.56
C SER A 78 -5.83 -2.85 4.99
N THR A 79 -6.13 -3.50 6.12
CA THR A 79 -5.36 -4.66 6.59
C THR A 79 -5.49 -5.85 5.65
N PHE A 80 -6.67 -6.08 5.05
CA PHE A 80 -6.86 -7.17 4.09
C PHE A 80 -6.04 -6.94 2.83
N LEU A 81 -6.07 -5.72 2.29
CA LEU A 81 -5.29 -5.37 1.10
C LEU A 81 -3.78 -5.51 1.35
N LEU A 82 -3.30 -5.05 2.51
CA LEU A 82 -1.89 -5.19 2.90
C LEU A 82 -1.47 -6.66 3.06
N LYS A 83 -2.33 -7.50 3.64
CA LYS A 83 -2.09 -8.96 3.74
C LYS A 83 -2.02 -9.61 2.37
N THR A 84 -2.96 -9.29 1.47
CA THR A 84 -2.96 -9.81 0.09
C THR A 84 -1.70 -9.39 -0.66
N PHE A 85 -1.32 -8.12 -0.57
CA PHE A 85 -0.09 -7.63 -1.19
C PHE A 85 1.13 -8.42 -0.71
N LYS A 86 1.28 -8.60 0.61
CA LYS A 86 2.39 -9.36 1.20
C LYS A 86 2.36 -10.84 0.83
N LEU A 87 1.18 -11.44 0.71
CA LEU A 87 1.04 -12.82 0.27
C LEU A 87 1.55 -13.01 -1.17
N ILE A 88 1.27 -12.05 -2.05
CA ILE A 88 1.66 -12.09 -3.47
C ILE A 88 3.15 -11.76 -3.65
N PHE A 89 3.60 -10.63 -3.08
CA PHE A 89 4.91 -10.06 -3.41
C PHE A 89 6.00 -10.40 -2.41
N THR A 90 5.68 -10.70 -1.16
CA THR A 90 6.68 -11.02 -0.13
C THR A 90 6.60 -12.49 0.26
N ALA A 91 5.94 -12.82 1.37
CA ALA A 91 5.88 -14.19 1.86
C ALA A 91 4.62 -14.40 2.73
N PRO A 92 4.05 -15.62 2.77
CA PRO A 92 2.91 -15.93 3.64
C PRO A 92 3.13 -15.54 5.10
N THR A 93 4.33 -15.77 5.64
CA THR A 93 4.70 -15.41 7.02
C THR A 93 4.58 -13.90 7.27
N SER A 94 4.98 -13.08 6.31
CA SER A 94 4.89 -11.62 6.43
C SER A 94 3.44 -11.10 6.45
N ALA A 95 2.50 -11.82 5.83
CA ALA A 95 1.08 -11.50 5.91
C ALA A 95 0.49 -11.82 7.29
N ILE A 96 0.96 -12.88 7.95
CA ILE A 96 0.56 -13.25 9.32
C ILE A 96 1.03 -12.22 10.35
N GLU A 97 2.18 -11.57 10.11
CA GLU A 97 2.71 -10.52 10.98
C GLU A 97 1.87 -9.23 10.96
N VAL A 98 0.99 -9.04 9.98
CA VAL A 98 0.07 -7.90 9.96
C VAL A 98 -1.03 -8.09 11.00
N SER A 99 -0.91 -7.39 12.13
CA SER A 99 -1.94 -7.39 13.18
C SER A 99 -3.24 -6.77 12.66
N THR A 100 -4.36 -7.52 12.73
CA THR A 100 -5.70 -6.93 12.82
C THR A 100 -5.82 -6.35 14.23
N GLY A 101 -6.35 -5.13 14.38
CA GLY A 101 -6.30 -4.35 15.64
C GLY A 101 -7.05 -4.91 16.86
N GLU A 102 -7.27 -6.22 16.95
CA GLU A 102 -8.10 -6.88 17.95
C GLU A 102 -7.33 -7.30 19.21
N HIS A 103 -5.98 -7.26 19.21
CA HIS A 103 -5.20 -7.56 20.41
C HIS A 103 -4.06 -6.55 20.65
N PRO A 104 -3.96 -5.95 21.85
CA PRO A 104 -2.79 -5.17 22.22
C PRO A 104 -1.57 -6.09 22.15
N VAL A 105 -0.65 -5.77 21.23
CA VAL A 105 0.60 -6.51 21.07
C VAL A 105 1.44 -6.25 22.32
N THR A 106 1.39 -7.13 23.31
CA THR A 106 2.36 -7.14 24.39
C THR A 106 3.74 -7.41 23.80
N ARG A 107 4.78 -6.76 24.33
CA ARG A 107 6.17 -6.84 23.84
C ARG A 107 6.68 -8.30 23.72
N ASN A 108 6.09 -9.21 24.50
CA ASN A 108 6.37 -10.65 24.46
C ASN A 108 5.78 -11.36 23.24
N SER A 109 4.54 -11.03 22.82
CA SER A 109 3.92 -11.60 21.63
C SER A 109 4.65 -11.26 20.32
N TYR A 110 5.28 -10.09 20.25
CA TYR A 110 6.13 -9.68 19.13
C TYR A 110 7.43 -10.50 19.09
N ARG A 111 8.10 -10.65 20.23
CA ARG A 111 9.32 -11.47 20.35
C ARG A 111 9.06 -12.93 19.98
N GLU A 112 7.97 -13.51 20.45
CA GLU A 112 7.61 -14.91 20.17
C GLU A 112 7.21 -15.16 18.71
N ARG A 113 6.67 -14.15 18.03
CA ARG A 113 6.34 -14.19 16.60
C ARG A 113 7.59 -14.02 15.72
N CYS A 114 8.51 -13.12 16.09
CA CYS A 114 9.82 -12.99 15.46
C CYS A 114 10.70 -14.24 15.62
N LEU A 115 10.62 -14.92 16.77
CA LEU A 115 11.33 -16.19 17.01
C LEU A 115 10.84 -17.31 16.09
N ARG A 116 9.53 -17.40 15.83
CA ARG A 116 8.96 -18.35 14.84
C ARG A 116 9.34 -18.01 13.40
N SER A 117 9.41 -16.72 13.05
CA SER A 117 9.86 -16.24 11.73
C SER A 117 11.34 -16.60 11.47
N SER A 118 12.19 -16.57 12.50
CA SER A 118 13.59 -16.99 12.40
C SER A 118 13.79 -18.52 12.30
N ALA A 119 12.83 -19.32 12.75
CA ALA A 119 12.90 -20.78 12.67
C ALA A 119 12.54 -21.32 11.26
N ASN A 120 11.74 -20.57 10.49
CA ASN A 120 11.34 -20.91 9.12
C ASN A 120 11.90 -19.89 8.12
N LYS A 121 13.23 -19.81 8.01
CA LYS A 121 13.88 -19.02 6.96
C LYS A 121 13.61 -19.70 5.61
N SER A 122 12.68 -19.15 4.84
CA SER A 122 12.47 -19.55 3.45
C SER A 122 13.80 -19.47 2.69
N THR A 123 14.22 -20.59 2.09
CA THR A 123 15.38 -20.66 1.20
C THR A 123 15.13 -20.03 -0.17
N ARG A 124 13.87 -19.70 -0.48
CA ARG A 124 13.46 -19.04 -1.72
C ARG A 124 13.37 -17.53 -1.53
N SER A 125 13.96 -16.79 -2.47
CA SER A 125 13.73 -15.36 -2.63
C SER A 125 12.25 -15.08 -2.86
N HIS A 126 11.75 -14.01 -2.27
CA HIS A 126 10.37 -13.57 -2.46
C HIS A 126 10.19 -12.85 -3.79
N VAL A 127 8.97 -12.79 -4.32
CA VAL A 127 8.67 -12.21 -5.65
C VAL A 127 9.21 -10.78 -5.79
N ALA A 128 9.02 -9.93 -4.78
CA ALA A 128 9.55 -8.57 -4.79
C ALA A 128 11.09 -8.55 -4.92
N SER A 129 11.80 -9.49 -4.29
CA SER A 129 13.25 -9.63 -4.47
C SER A 129 13.62 -10.14 -5.86
N LEU A 130 12.84 -11.07 -6.43
CA LEU A 130 13.09 -11.63 -7.77
C LEU A 130 12.93 -10.57 -8.86
N ILE A 131 11.94 -9.69 -8.73
CA ILE A 131 11.67 -8.62 -9.69
C ILE A 131 12.35 -7.29 -9.32
N GLY A 132 13.18 -7.27 -8.26
CA GLY A 132 13.89 -6.07 -7.81
C GLY A 132 12.98 -4.94 -7.27
N MET A 133 11.76 -5.26 -6.82
CA MET A 133 10.84 -4.29 -6.22
C MET A 133 11.31 -3.88 -4.82
N ARG A 134 11.92 -2.69 -4.74
CA ARG A 134 12.39 -2.05 -3.48
C ARG A 134 11.43 -1.01 -2.92
N THR A 135 10.48 -0.56 -3.74
CA THR A 135 9.41 0.38 -3.41
C THR A 135 8.09 -0.15 -3.95
N VAL A 136 7.01 0.03 -3.20
CA VAL A 136 5.67 -0.39 -3.58
C VAL A 136 5.23 0.44 -4.78
N LYS A 137 4.75 -0.24 -5.82
CA LYS A 137 4.27 0.42 -7.04
C LYS A 137 2.74 0.51 -7.01
N PRO A 138 2.14 1.63 -7.45
CA PRO A 138 0.69 1.78 -7.57
C PRO A 138 -0.01 0.60 -8.27
N ARG A 139 0.52 0.23 -9.43
CA ARG A 139 0.05 -0.91 -10.23
C ARG A 139 0.08 -2.26 -9.50
N ALA A 140 1.01 -2.44 -8.56
CA ALA A 140 1.07 -3.63 -7.72
C ALA A 140 -0.01 -3.61 -6.61
N ILE A 141 -0.35 -2.43 -6.08
CA ILE A 141 -1.50 -2.26 -5.17
C ILE A 141 -2.80 -2.56 -5.92
N ALA A 142 -2.98 -1.99 -7.10
CA ALA A 142 -4.14 -2.25 -7.95
C ALA A 142 -4.28 -3.75 -8.26
N TYR A 143 -3.19 -4.41 -8.66
CA TYR A 143 -3.19 -5.85 -8.87
C TYR A 143 -3.62 -6.62 -7.61
N ALA A 144 -3.04 -6.31 -6.44
CA ALA A 144 -3.41 -6.96 -5.19
C ALA A 144 -4.88 -6.73 -4.82
N ALA A 145 -5.45 -5.56 -5.12
CA ALA A 145 -6.85 -5.25 -4.89
C ALA A 145 -7.79 -6.08 -5.78
N VAL A 146 -7.48 -6.22 -7.08
CA VAL A 146 -8.25 -7.08 -7.98
C VAL A 146 -8.17 -8.55 -7.53
N GLN A 147 -6.98 -9.02 -7.14
CA GLN A 147 -6.79 -10.37 -6.60
C GLN A 147 -7.60 -10.60 -5.31
N LEU A 148 -7.62 -9.61 -4.41
CA LEU A 148 -8.42 -9.67 -3.18
C LEU A 148 -9.91 -9.71 -3.50
N ARG A 149 -10.41 -8.85 -4.40
CA ARG A 149 -11.81 -8.88 -4.83
C ARG A 149 -12.19 -10.24 -5.40
N PHE A 150 -11.37 -10.79 -6.30
CA PHE A 150 -11.60 -12.12 -6.86
C PHE A 150 -11.61 -13.20 -5.76
N ALA A 151 -10.71 -13.12 -4.78
CA ALA A 151 -10.67 -14.07 -3.67
C ALA A 151 -11.92 -14.00 -2.75
N LEU A 152 -12.52 -12.82 -2.62
CA LEU A 152 -13.75 -12.57 -1.86
C LEU A 152 -15.02 -12.89 -2.65
N SER A 153 -14.98 -12.85 -3.98
CA SER A 153 -16.10 -13.21 -4.85
C SER A 153 -16.40 -14.72 -4.86
N ASN A 154 -17.57 -15.09 -5.36
CA ASN A 154 -17.96 -16.48 -5.62
C ASN A 154 -17.49 -17.00 -6.99
N LEU A 155 -16.76 -16.20 -7.79
CA LEU A 155 -16.27 -16.60 -9.10
C LEU A 155 -15.24 -17.73 -9.02
N THR A 156 -15.55 -18.87 -9.61
CA THR A 156 -14.67 -20.06 -9.61
C THR A 156 -13.43 -19.92 -10.50
N PHE A 157 -13.46 -19.02 -11.48
CA PHE A 157 -12.34 -18.76 -12.37
C PHE A 157 -12.23 -17.27 -12.73
N TRP A 158 -11.03 -16.86 -13.13
CA TRP A 158 -10.73 -15.48 -13.45
C TRP A 158 -11.53 -15.00 -14.66
N ARG A 159 -12.19 -13.84 -14.51
CA ARG A 159 -12.92 -13.14 -15.56
C ARG A 159 -12.74 -11.64 -15.39
N ILE A 160 -12.83 -10.91 -16.50
CA ILE A 160 -12.80 -9.44 -16.49
C ILE A 160 -14.13 -8.91 -15.95
N PHE A 161 -15.25 -9.45 -16.43
CA PHE A 161 -16.59 -9.06 -15.98
C PHE A 161 -17.15 -10.06 -14.98
N ASP A 162 -17.62 -9.52 -13.85
CA ASP A 162 -18.29 -10.21 -12.76
C ASP A 162 -19.69 -9.59 -12.55
N SER A 163 -20.66 -10.06 -13.34
CA SER A 163 -22.00 -9.48 -13.42
C SER A 163 -21.96 -7.99 -13.76
N ASP A 164 -22.10 -7.11 -12.77
CA ASP A 164 -22.14 -5.65 -12.92
C ASP A 164 -20.78 -4.98 -12.64
N PHE A 165 -19.73 -5.77 -12.44
CA PHE A 165 -18.41 -5.26 -12.06
C PHE A 165 -17.35 -5.61 -13.10
N ASP A 166 -16.62 -4.60 -13.56
CA ASP A 166 -15.46 -4.75 -14.43
C ASP A 166 -14.13 -4.67 -13.65
N ALA A 167 -13.44 -5.80 -13.55
CA ALA A 167 -12.13 -5.90 -12.91
C ALA A 167 -11.02 -5.10 -13.61
N HIS A 168 -11.12 -4.90 -14.92
CA HIS A 168 -10.17 -4.10 -15.69
C HIS A 168 -10.36 -2.61 -15.39
N SER A 169 -11.60 -2.12 -15.44
CA SER A 169 -11.92 -0.74 -15.10
C SER A 169 -11.63 -0.44 -13.63
N PHE A 170 -11.92 -1.36 -12.70
CA PHE A 170 -11.51 -1.25 -11.30
C PHE A 170 -9.99 -1.12 -11.11
N TYR A 171 -9.20 -1.88 -11.87
CA TYR A 171 -7.74 -1.76 -11.85
C TYR A 171 -7.29 -0.36 -12.25
N HIS A 172 -7.84 0.18 -13.34
CA HIS A 172 -7.50 1.52 -13.83
C HIS A 172 -7.96 2.61 -12.88
N ASN A 173 -9.15 2.51 -12.28
CA ASN A 173 -9.62 3.44 -11.26
C ASN A 173 -8.62 3.56 -10.11
N ILE A 174 -8.05 2.43 -9.65
CA ILE A 174 -7.00 2.44 -8.62
C ILE A 174 -5.70 3.05 -9.17
N VAL A 175 -5.27 2.67 -10.37
CA VAL A 175 -4.05 3.24 -10.96
C VAL A 175 -4.16 4.75 -11.11
N ASP A 176 -5.27 5.26 -11.62
CA ASP A 176 -5.52 6.68 -11.84
C ASP A 176 -5.52 7.46 -10.52
N TYR A 177 -6.08 6.91 -9.45
CA TYR A 177 -5.98 7.51 -8.12
C TYR A 177 -4.53 7.80 -7.69
N PHE A 178 -3.59 6.90 -8.02
CA PHE A 178 -2.18 7.04 -7.64
C PHE A 178 -1.33 7.77 -8.70
N GLU A 179 -1.55 7.51 -10.00
CA GLU A 179 -0.70 7.97 -11.11
C GLU A 179 -1.21 9.25 -11.78
N ALA A 180 -2.51 9.59 -11.62
CA ALA A 180 -3.15 10.78 -12.18
C ALA A 180 -3.77 11.71 -11.12
N PRO A 181 -3.05 12.12 -10.06
CA PRO A 181 -3.60 13.05 -9.06
C PRO A 181 -3.91 14.42 -9.71
N PRO A 182 -5.08 15.03 -9.42
CA PRO A 182 -5.54 16.24 -10.11
C PRO A 182 -4.71 17.50 -9.81
N GLY A 183 -3.84 17.47 -8.78
CA GLY A 183 -3.00 18.61 -8.43
C GLY A 183 -2.01 18.33 -7.30
N PRO A 184 -1.22 19.35 -6.89
CA PRO A 184 -0.14 19.20 -5.92
C PRO A 184 -0.60 18.65 -4.56
N ALA A 185 -1.76 19.09 -4.07
CA ALA A 185 -2.30 18.64 -2.79
C ALA A 185 -2.62 17.13 -2.80
N ALA A 186 -3.25 16.64 -3.87
CA ALA A 186 -3.53 15.21 -4.04
C ALA A 186 -2.22 14.40 -4.18
N LYS A 187 -1.24 14.93 -4.93
CA LYS A 187 0.06 14.30 -5.10
C LYS A 187 0.81 14.11 -3.77
N VAL A 188 0.71 15.08 -2.85
CA VAL A 188 1.29 14.95 -1.49
C VAL A 188 0.66 13.79 -0.74
N LYS A 189 -0.69 13.69 -0.72
CA LYS A 189 -1.40 12.59 -0.06
C LYS A 189 -1.03 11.23 -0.64
N VAL A 190 -0.95 11.12 -1.97
CA VAL A 190 -0.51 9.91 -2.68
C VAL A 190 0.90 9.51 -2.27
N ASN A 191 1.85 10.47 -2.23
CA ASN A 191 3.23 10.20 -1.81
C ASN A 191 3.31 9.74 -0.34
N GLU A 192 2.54 10.35 0.55
CA GLU A 192 2.45 9.93 1.95
C GLU A 192 1.87 8.53 2.11
N LEU A 193 0.88 8.19 1.30
CA LEU A 193 0.27 6.86 1.26
C LEU A 193 1.27 5.81 0.73
N LEU A 194 1.96 6.07 -0.38
CA LEU A 194 3.00 5.16 -0.90
C LEU A 194 4.14 5.00 0.10
N LEU A 195 4.55 6.08 0.76
CA LEU A 195 5.54 6.01 1.83
C LEU A 195 5.06 5.14 2.99
N TRP A 196 3.79 5.25 3.39
CA TRP A 196 3.18 4.37 4.40
C TRP A 196 3.24 2.90 3.96
N TRP A 197 2.90 2.61 2.71
CA TRP A 197 2.99 1.27 2.11
C TRP A 197 4.42 0.72 2.17
N ASP A 198 5.42 1.51 1.78
CA ASP A 198 6.83 1.11 1.86
C ASP A 198 7.24 0.76 3.29
N ARG A 199 6.79 1.54 4.29
CA ARG A 199 7.09 1.22 5.71
C ARG A 199 6.44 -0.09 6.13
N LYS A 200 5.21 -0.36 5.68
CA LYS A 200 4.46 -1.56 6.08
C LYS A 200 4.95 -2.82 5.37
N VAL A 201 5.33 -2.72 4.10
CA VAL A 201 5.77 -3.86 3.29
C VAL A 201 7.24 -4.19 3.55
N PHE A 202 8.15 -3.23 3.36
CA PHE A 202 9.60 -3.45 3.40
C PHE A 202 10.25 -3.03 4.72
N GLY A 203 9.55 -2.31 5.60
CA GLY A 203 10.05 -1.94 6.92
C GLY A 203 11.33 -1.11 6.84
N ARG A 204 12.39 -1.60 7.52
CA ARG A 204 13.72 -0.97 7.53
C ARG A 204 14.55 -1.30 6.29
N GLN A 205 14.17 -2.31 5.51
CA GLN A 205 14.87 -2.70 4.28
C GLN A 205 14.41 -1.90 3.06
N ARG A 206 13.49 -0.94 3.23
CA ARG A 206 13.08 -0.06 2.16
C ARG A 206 14.26 0.77 1.66
N GLU A 207 14.32 0.95 0.36
CA GLU A 207 15.25 1.90 -0.23
C GLU A 207 14.68 3.31 -0.01
N ILE A 208 15.51 4.21 0.53
CA ILE A 208 15.16 5.62 0.67
C ILE A 208 16.04 6.34 -0.34
N PRO A 209 15.46 6.79 -1.48
CA PRO A 209 16.19 7.62 -2.43
C PRO A 209 16.79 8.81 -1.68
N ARG A 210 18.10 9.00 -1.82
CA ARG A 210 18.79 10.11 -1.19
C ARG A 210 18.71 11.30 -2.14
N GLU A 211 17.96 12.32 -1.73
CA GLU A 211 17.89 13.56 -2.50
C GLU A 211 19.30 14.14 -2.71
N PRO A 212 19.70 14.48 -3.95
CA PRO A 212 21.05 14.98 -4.25
C PRO A 212 21.44 16.17 -3.38
N GLU A 213 20.49 17.09 -3.14
CA GLU A 213 20.69 18.26 -2.28
C GLU A 213 21.00 17.88 -0.83
N ARG A 214 20.30 16.88 -0.28
CA ARG A 214 20.56 16.37 1.08
C ARG A 214 21.91 15.66 1.16
N VAL A 215 22.32 14.98 0.09
CA VAL A 215 23.65 14.36 0.00
C VAL A 215 24.73 15.44 -0.07
N ALA A 216 24.54 16.49 -0.87
CA ALA A 216 25.46 17.62 -0.98
C ALA A 216 25.60 18.39 0.36
N ALA A 217 24.52 18.49 1.14
CA ALA A 217 24.54 19.07 2.47
C ALA A 217 25.16 18.16 3.55
N SER A 218 25.50 16.91 3.23
CA SER A 218 26.04 15.95 4.21
C SER A 218 27.46 16.30 4.64
N SER A 219 27.87 15.86 5.84
CA SER A 219 29.21 16.12 6.38
C SER A 219 30.33 15.61 5.47
N VAL A 220 30.12 14.47 4.80
CA VAL A 220 31.09 13.88 3.86
C VAL A 220 31.29 14.78 2.65
N ALA A 221 30.22 15.26 2.02
CA ALA A 221 30.30 16.17 0.88
C ALA A 221 30.92 17.52 1.27
N ARG A 222 30.54 18.05 2.45
CA ARG A 222 31.11 19.30 2.98
C ARG A 222 32.62 19.20 3.23
N LEU A 223 33.08 18.09 3.82
CA LEU A 223 34.51 17.88 4.07
C LEU A 223 35.30 17.72 2.76
N ALA A 224 34.75 17.00 1.77
CA ALA A 224 35.37 16.87 0.45
C ALA A 224 35.56 18.24 -0.22
N ALA A 225 34.54 19.09 -0.17
CA ALA A 225 34.61 20.46 -0.69
C ALA A 225 35.66 21.31 0.05
N GLN A 226 35.72 21.23 1.38
CA GLN A 226 36.74 21.95 2.18
C GLN A 226 38.17 21.55 1.79
N ARG A 227 38.41 20.24 1.62
CA ARG A 227 39.73 19.74 1.20
C ARG A 227 40.09 20.19 -0.21
N ALA A 228 39.14 20.19 -1.14
CA ALA A 228 39.36 20.67 -2.50
C ALA A 228 39.73 22.16 -2.54
N VAL A 229 39.13 23.00 -1.70
CA VAL A 229 39.47 24.42 -1.58
C VAL A 229 40.88 24.63 -1.01
N ALA A 230 41.30 23.81 -0.05
CA ALA A 230 42.62 23.91 0.58
C ALA A 230 43.79 23.56 -0.37
N GLU A 231 43.53 22.77 -1.42
CA GLU A 231 44.51 22.41 -2.45
C GLU A 231 44.72 23.52 -3.51
N VAL A 232 43.83 24.52 -3.59
CA VAL A 232 44.00 25.64 -4.51
C VAL A 232 44.93 26.67 -3.85
N PRO A 233 46.16 26.88 -4.37
CA PRO A 233 47.07 27.85 -3.78
C PRO A 233 46.48 29.26 -3.89
N ALA A 234 46.50 29.99 -2.78
CA ALA A 234 46.03 31.37 -2.73
C ALA A 234 46.75 32.20 -3.83
N PRO A 235 46.04 33.05 -4.59
CA PRO A 235 46.69 33.89 -5.58
C PRO A 235 47.76 34.74 -4.89
N HIS A 236 49.00 34.62 -5.35
CA HIS A 236 50.11 35.44 -4.89
C HIS A 236 49.77 36.92 -5.12
N ILE A 237 49.39 37.61 -4.05
CA ILE A 237 49.30 39.07 -4.03
C ILE A 237 50.74 39.58 -4.13
N SER A 238 51.16 39.92 -5.34
CA SER A 238 52.41 40.65 -5.58
C SER A 238 52.29 42.03 -4.94
N THR A 239 52.82 42.17 -3.73
CA THR A 239 53.07 43.47 -3.12
C THR A 239 54.19 44.13 -3.92
N GLY A 240 53.83 44.99 -4.87
CA GLY A 240 54.76 45.85 -5.58
C GLY A 240 55.50 46.76 -4.60
N GLN A 241 56.76 46.43 -4.32
CA GLN A 241 57.72 47.38 -3.74
C GLN A 241 58.00 48.47 -4.78
N SER A 242 57.49 49.67 -4.53
CA SER A 242 58.04 50.90 -5.13
C SER A 242 59.20 51.35 -4.24
N SER A 243 60.41 51.01 -4.69
CA SER A 243 61.66 51.58 -4.18
C SER A 243 61.84 53.01 -4.70
N GLY A 244 62.24 53.94 -3.82
CA GLY A 244 62.93 55.18 -4.22
C GLY A 244 64.22 54.82 -4.98
N GLN A 245 64.95 55.71 -5.66
CA GLN A 245 65.18 57.16 -5.61
C GLN A 245 66.01 57.46 -6.91
N PRO A 246 66.59 58.65 -7.20
CA PRO A 246 66.92 59.80 -6.34
C PRO A 246 66.22 61.12 -6.69
#